data_AF-X1V0C6-F1
#
_entry.id   AF-X1V0C6-F1
#
_cell.length_a   1.000
_cell.length_b   1.000
_cell.length_c   1.000
_cell.angle_alpha   90.00
_cell.angle_beta   90.00
_cell.angle_gamma   90.00
#
_symmetry.space_group_name_H-M   'P 1'
#
loop_
_entity.id
_entity.type
_entity.pdbx_description
1 polymer ?
#
loop_
_entity_poly.entity_id
_entity_poly.type
_entity_poly.pdbx_seq_one_letter_code
_entity_poly.pdbx_strand_id
1 'polypeptide(L)'
;MRAVDKPGAWLDLNEFMETVKRSYNKDKWDNQPKYIEIWTEKDALRSVLTEITYPYDVSLMVARGQLSRTAIYETSKRYRSKSDKKCYLYYCGDFDPSGLSIYNSIRKRLEAFGIFVNYERIALTEGQIKEYHLPSDPAKQSDPNYDKFVSIYGSDMVVELDSLPPDILRKIIEDCILQNIDQDLLAQVQEKEKDEEIKLNKFIEKGV
;
A
#
# COMPACT_ATOMS: atom_id res chain seq x y z
N MET A 1 -6.65 17.29 1.33
CA MET A 1 -6.23 18.49 0.57
C MET A 1 -7.32 18.80 -0.45
N ARG A 2 -7.90 20.01 -0.47
CA ARG A 2 -8.83 20.40 -1.55
C ARG A 2 -8.00 20.68 -2.79
N ALA A 3 -7.98 19.76 -3.75
CA ALA A 3 -7.30 19.95 -5.02
C ALA A 3 -8.28 20.57 -6.03
N VAL A 4 -7.77 21.49 -6.86
CA VAL A 4 -8.50 21.98 -8.02
C VAL A 4 -8.46 20.88 -9.08
N ASP A 5 -9.64 20.36 -9.43
CA ASP A 5 -9.77 19.37 -10.50
C ASP A 5 -9.82 20.09 -11.85
N LYS A 6 -8.69 20.09 -12.56
CA LYS A 6 -8.54 20.67 -13.90
C LYS A 6 -7.78 19.66 -14.76
N PRO A 7 -8.20 19.41 -16.02
CA PRO A 7 -7.42 18.58 -16.93
C PRO A 7 -6.02 19.17 -17.14
N GLY A 8 -5.02 18.31 -17.32
CA GLY A 8 -3.69 18.73 -17.73
C GLY A 8 -3.75 19.50 -19.05
N ALA A 9 -3.19 20.70 -19.06
CA ALA A 9 -3.13 21.57 -20.22
C ALA A 9 -1.83 22.36 -20.18
N TRP A 10 -1.18 22.48 -21.33
CA TRP A 10 0.12 23.11 -21.51
C TRP A 10 0.03 24.12 -22.65
N LEU A 11 0.76 25.22 -22.53
CA LEU A 11 0.85 26.30 -23.51
C LEU A 11 1.50 25.83 -24.81
N ASP A 12 2.56 25.02 -24.68
CA ASP A 12 3.34 24.51 -25.80
C ASP A 12 4.05 23.20 -25.43
N LEU A 13 4.86 22.71 -26.37
CA LEU A 13 5.65 21.50 -26.20
C LEU A 13 6.71 21.65 -25.09
N ASN A 14 7.30 22.84 -24.90
CA ASN A 14 8.30 23.05 -23.86
C ASN A 14 7.72 22.85 -22.46
N GLU A 15 6.56 23.44 -22.20
CA GLU A 15 5.87 23.29 -20.92
C GLU A 15 5.44 21.82 -20.67
N PHE A 16 5.04 21.12 -21.71
CA PHE A 16 4.76 19.67 -21.61
C PHE A 16 6.04 18.89 -21.29
N MET A 17 7.17 19.18 -21.93
CA MET A 17 8.43 18.49 -21.66
C MET A 17 8.95 18.75 -20.24
N GLU A 18 8.71 19.93 -19.65
CA GLU A 18 8.99 20.16 -18.23
C GLU A 18 8.17 19.26 -17.29
N THR A 19 6.93 18.93 -17.68
CA THR A 19 6.12 17.94 -16.94
C THR A 19 6.71 16.55 -17.07
N VAL A 20 7.15 16.16 -18.27
CA VAL A 20 7.80 14.86 -18.53
C VAL A 20 9.07 14.72 -17.68
N LYS A 21 9.92 15.77 -17.61
CA LYS A 21 11.13 15.78 -16.76
C LYS A 21 10.81 15.50 -15.30
N ARG A 22 9.85 16.26 -14.74
CA ARG A 22 9.48 16.15 -13.31
C ARG A 22 8.77 14.85 -12.95
N SER A 23 8.18 14.18 -13.94
CA SER A 23 7.42 12.95 -13.73
C SER A 23 8.26 11.69 -13.90
N TYR A 24 9.50 11.83 -14.39
CA TYR A 24 10.38 10.70 -14.63
C TYR A 24 10.82 10.05 -13.30
N ASN A 25 10.50 8.77 -13.13
CA ASN A 25 10.95 7.95 -12.02
C ASN A 25 11.19 6.54 -12.57
N LYS A 26 12.21 5.84 -12.06
CA LYS A 26 12.42 4.42 -12.29
C LYS A 26 11.62 3.61 -11.28
N ASP A 27 11.14 2.45 -11.72
CA ASP A 27 10.56 1.44 -10.83
C ASP A 27 11.66 0.93 -9.88
N LYS A 28 11.56 1.27 -8.58
CA LYS A 28 12.56 0.92 -7.56
C LYS A 28 12.51 -0.57 -7.19
N TRP A 29 11.43 -1.24 -7.58
CA TRP A 29 11.18 -2.64 -7.30
C TRP A 29 11.50 -3.56 -8.48
N ASP A 30 11.92 -3.03 -9.64
CA ASP A 30 12.14 -3.81 -10.85
C ASP A 30 13.21 -4.90 -10.68
N ASN A 31 14.37 -4.56 -10.11
CA ASN A 31 15.46 -5.51 -9.85
C ASN A 31 15.39 -6.16 -8.45
N GLN A 32 14.40 -5.82 -7.63
CA GLN A 32 14.24 -6.38 -6.28
C GLN A 32 13.75 -7.84 -6.35
N PRO A 33 14.27 -8.75 -5.49
CA PRO A 33 13.85 -10.16 -5.45
C PRO A 33 12.47 -10.35 -4.81
N LYS A 34 11.96 -9.31 -4.13
CA LYS A 34 10.65 -9.29 -3.47
C LYS A 34 9.73 -8.30 -4.20
N TYR A 35 8.43 -8.52 -4.07
CA TYR A 35 7.40 -7.58 -4.49
C TYR A 35 6.42 -7.40 -3.33
N ILE A 36 6.13 -6.16 -2.96
CA ILE A 36 5.24 -5.86 -1.84
C ILE A 36 4.14 -4.89 -2.27
N GLU A 37 2.96 -5.07 -1.69
CA GLU A 37 1.90 -4.07 -1.73
C GLU A 37 1.43 -3.77 -0.31
N ILE A 38 1.20 -2.49 -0.01
CA ILE A 38 0.55 -2.05 1.21
C ILE A 38 -0.93 -1.79 0.90
N TRP A 39 -1.81 -2.36 1.70
CA TRP A 39 -3.25 -2.27 1.55
C TRP A 39 -3.86 -1.65 2.79
N THR A 40 -4.89 -0.84 2.61
CA THR A 40 -5.74 -0.37 3.70
C THR A 40 -7.19 -0.32 3.29
N GLU A 41 -8.13 -0.33 4.23
CA GLU A 41 -9.53 -0.02 3.94
C GLU A 41 -9.90 1.45 4.14
N LYS A 42 -9.09 2.20 4.91
CA LYS A 42 -9.41 3.55 5.37
C LYS A 42 -8.87 4.59 4.39
N ASP A 43 -9.72 5.07 3.48
CA ASP A 43 -9.32 6.09 2.49
C ASP A 43 -8.85 7.41 3.13
N ALA A 44 -9.35 7.73 4.33
CA ALA A 44 -8.93 8.89 5.11
C ALA A 44 -7.43 8.85 5.48
N LEU A 45 -6.83 7.66 5.60
CA LEU A 45 -5.41 7.50 5.91
C LEU A 45 -4.51 7.56 4.67
N ARG A 46 -5.08 7.71 3.47
CA ARG A 46 -4.31 7.73 2.22
C ARG A 46 -3.13 8.71 2.29
N SER A 47 -3.35 9.94 2.72
CA SER A 47 -2.26 10.94 2.77
C SER A 47 -1.14 10.52 3.71
N VAL A 48 -1.47 9.97 4.88
CA VAL A 48 -0.50 9.48 5.88
C VAL A 48 0.32 8.32 5.30
N LEU A 49 -0.34 7.40 4.60
CA LEU A 49 0.30 6.22 4.02
C LEU A 49 1.19 6.60 2.83
N THR A 50 0.75 7.54 1.98
CA THR A 50 1.53 7.96 0.81
C THR A 50 2.82 8.70 1.17
N GLU A 51 2.88 9.37 2.33
CA GLU A 51 4.12 9.96 2.83
C GLU A 51 5.25 8.94 2.99
N ILE A 52 4.92 7.68 3.25
CA ILE A 52 5.92 6.61 3.40
C ILE A 52 6.00 5.69 2.17
N THR A 53 4.89 5.38 1.50
CA THR A 53 4.95 4.46 0.35
C THR A 53 5.56 5.10 -0.89
N TYR A 54 5.35 6.39 -1.14
CA TYR A 54 5.84 7.05 -2.37
C TYR A 54 7.37 7.19 -2.42
N PRO A 55 8.08 7.60 -1.33
CA PRO A 55 9.54 7.65 -1.35
C PRO A 55 10.20 6.32 -1.71
N TYR A 56 9.58 5.19 -1.39
CA TYR A 56 10.06 3.85 -1.70
C TYR A 56 9.40 3.21 -2.93
N ASP A 57 8.56 3.95 -3.68
CA ASP A 57 7.84 3.44 -4.86
C ASP A 57 7.02 2.16 -4.57
N VAL A 58 6.42 2.10 -3.38
CA VAL A 58 5.58 0.97 -2.96
C VAL A 58 4.13 1.23 -3.34
N SER A 59 3.50 0.22 -3.94
CA SER A 59 2.09 0.29 -4.31
C SER A 59 1.19 0.35 -3.06
N LEU A 60 0.33 1.37 -3.00
CA LEU A 60 -0.72 1.52 -2.00
C LEU A 60 -2.10 1.25 -2.61
N MET A 61 -2.81 0.26 -2.08
CA MET A 61 -4.19 -0.05 -2.49
C MET A 61 -5.17 0.27 -1.36
N VAL A 62 -6.21 1.04 -1.68
CA VAL A 62 -7.28 1.36 -0.72
C VAL A 62 -8.53 0.54 -1.06
N ALA A 63 -8.75 -0.54 -0.32
CA ALA A 63 -9.91 -1.41 -0.41
C ALA A 63 -11.08 -0.81 0.38
N ARG A 64 -11.90 0.04 -0.26
CA ARG A 64 -13.10 0.62 0.37
C ARG A 64 -14.15 -0.47 0.66
N GLY A 65 -14.00 -1.20 1.76
CA GLY A 65 -14.80 -2.37 2.11
C GLY A 65 -14.46 -3.61 1.27
N GLN A 66 -15.47 -4.44 1.01
CA GLN A 66 -15.31 -5.67 0.21
C GLN A 66 -14.99 -5.35 -1.26
N LEU A 67 -13.87 -5.89 -1.76
CA LEU A 67 -13.46 -5.67 -3.14
C LEU A 67 -14.41 -6.32 -4.16
N SER A 68 -14.59 -5.65 -5.30
CA SER A 68 -15.31 -6.24 -6.44
C SER A 68 -14.57 -7.45 -7.01
N ARG A 69 -15.29 -8.31 -7.75
CA ARG A 69 -14.67 -9.45 -8.46
C ARG A 69 -13.61 -8.97 -9.47
N THR A 70 -13.87 -7.88 -10.17
CA THR A 70 -12.93 -7.27 -11.11
C THR A 70 -11.66 -6.80 -10.39
N ALA A 71 -11.78 -6.14 -9.24
CA ALA A 71 -10.61 -5.68 -8.49
C ALA A 71 -9.71 -6.84 -8.01
N ILE A 72 -10.31 -7.95 -7.54
CA ILE A 72 -9.55 -9.17 -7.21
C ILE A 72 -8.88 -9.77 -8.45
N TYR A 73 -9.60 -9.83 -9.58
CA TYR A 73 -9.06 -10.39 -10.82
C TYR A 73 -7.86 -9.57 -11.33
N GLU A 74 -7.96 -8.25 -11.38
CA GLU A 74 -6.84 -7.39 -11.79
C GLU A 74 -5.65 -7.49 -10.81
N THR A 75 -5.93 -7.58 -9.51
CA THR A 75 -4.90 -7.86 -8.50
C THR A 75 -4.22 -9.20 -8.75
N SER A 76 -4.99 -10.23 -9.11
CA SER A 76 -4.42 -11.56 -9.40
C SER A 76 -3.49 -11.55 -10.61
N LYS A 77 -3.81 -10.79 -11.66
CA LYS A 77 -2.94 -10.62 -12.82
C LYS A 77 -1.63 -9.93 -12.44
N ARG A 78 -1.71 -8.90 -11.60
CA ARG A 78 -0.54 -8.13 -11.13
C ARG A 78 0.41 -9.01 -10.31
N TYR A 79 -0.10 -9.81 -9.37
CA TYR A 79 0.76 -10.76 -8.66
C TYR A 79 1.31 -11.85 -9.57
N ARG A 80 0.53 -12.34 -10.54
CA ARG A 80 0.98 -13.36 -11.49
C ARG A 80 2.13 -12.85 -12.39
N SER A 81 2.12 -11.57 -12.76
CA SER A 81 3.21 -10.97 -13.52
C SER A 81 4.48 -10.74 -12.71
N LYS A 82 4.44 -10.97 -11.39
CA LYS A 82 5.59 -10.93 -10.46
C LYS A 82 5.92 -12.33 -9.91
N SER A 83 5.60 -13.38 -10.67
CA SER A 83 5.77 -14.78 -10.25
C SER A 83 7.23 -15.21 -10.10
N ASP A 84 8.17 -14.43 -10.64
CA ASP A 84 9.61 -14.54 -10.43
C ASP A 84 10.07 -14.00 -9.06
N LYS A 85 9.19 -13.31 -8.33
CA LYS A 85 9.49 -12.63 -7.05
C LYS A 85 8.77 -13.25 -5.88
N LYS A 86 9.38 -13.12 -4.70
CA LYS A 86 8.68 -13.43 -3.45
C LYS A 86 7.71 -12.30 -3.11
N CYS A 87 6.42 -12.56 -3.28
CA CYS A 87 5.37 -11.56 -3.13
C CYS A 87 4.80 -11.48 -1.71
N TYR A 88 4.43 -10.26 -1.29
CA TYR A 88 3.80 -9.95 0.00
C TYR A 88 2.64 -8.97 -0.18
N LEU A 89 1.54 -9.22 0.54
CA LEU A 89 0.42 -8.31 0.68
C LEU A 89 0.28 -7.97 2.17
N TYR A 90 0.65 -6.75 2.51
CA TYR A 90 0.53 -6.22 3.86
C TYR A 90 -0.75 -5.40 3.99
N TYR A 91 -1.53 -5.67 5.04
CA TYR A 91 -2.84 -5.08 5.26
C TYR A 91 -2.89 -4.28 6.56
N CYS A 92 -3.34 -3.03 6.46
CA CYS A 92 -3.64 -2.14 7.58
C CYS A 92 -5.16 -1.89 7.60
N GLY A 93 -5.87 -2.50 8.53
CA GLY A 93 -7.31 -2.31 8.69
C GLY A 93 -7.73 -2.40 10.15
N ASP A 94 -8.98 -2.05 10.40
CA ASP A 94 -9.55 -1.94 11.74
C ASP A 94 -9.50 -3.30 12.46
N PHE A 95 -9.20 -3.29 13.76
CA PHE A 95 -9.27 -4.47 14.60
C PHE A 95 -10.71 -4.67 15.03
N ASP A 96 -11.55 -5.13 14.10
CA ASP A 96 -12.96 -5.37 14.33
C ASP A 96 -13.45 -6.58 13.49
N PRO A 97 -14.72 -7.01 13.66
CA PRO A 97 -15.26 -8.12 12.88
C PRO A 97 -15.25 -7.88 11.36
N SER A 98 -15.54 -6.66 10.91
CA SER A 98 -15.68 -6.30 9.50
C SER A 98 -14.33 -6.17 8.78
N GLY A 99 -13.35 -5.48 9.36
CA GLY A 99 -11.98 -5.37 8.87
C GLY A 99 -11.29 -6.73 8.80
N LEU A 100 -11.50 -7.61 9.79
CA LEU A 100 -11.04 -9.00 9.71
C LEU A 100 -11.73 -9.78 8.59
N SER A 101 -13.02 -9.56 8.37
CA SER A 101 -13.77 -10.20 7.28
C SER A 101 -13.27 -9.75 5.90
N ILE A 102 -12.95 -8.46 5.74
CA ILE A 102 -12.39 -7.91 4.49
C ILE A 102 -11.04 -8.54 4.19
N TYR A 103 -10.09 -8.52 5.13
CA TYR A 103 -8.79 -9.15 4.96
C TYR A 103 -8.90 -10.63 4.54
N ASN A 104 -9.72 -11.41 5.25
CA ASN A 104 -9.91 -12.83 4.96
C ASN A 104 -10.57 -13.07 3.59
N SER A 105 -11.52 -12.21 3.20
CA SER A 105 -12.17 -12.25 1.89
C SER A 105 -11.17 -12.00 0.76
N ILE A 106 -10.30 -11.00 0.90
CA ILE A 106 -9.23 -10.69 -0.06
C ILE A 106 -8.33 -11.91 -0.26
N ARG A 107 -7.81 -12.45 0.86
CA ARG A 107 -6.94 -13.63 0.84
C ARG A 107 -7.60 -14.81 0.16
N LYS A 108 -8.77 -15.25 0.66
CA LYS A 108 -9.48 -16.43 0.12
C LYS A 108 -9.77 -16.31 -1.37
N ARG A 109 -10.13 -15.11 -1.83
CA ARG A 109 -10.50 -14.89 -3.22
C ARG A 109 -9.28 -14.82 -4.13
N LEU A 110 -8.16 -14.28 -3.67
CA LEU A 110 -6.89 -14.33 -4.42
C LEU A 110 -6.33 -15.76 -4.50
N GLU A 111 -6.39 -16.51 -3.39
CA GLU A 111 -6.01 -17.93 -3.37
C GLU A 111 -6.88 -18.75 -4.35
N ALA A 112 -8.18 -18.44 -4.47
CA ALA A 112 -9.05 -19.05 -5.47
C ALA A 112 -8.65 -18.74 -6.94
N PHE A 113 -7.90 -17.66 -7.18
CA PHE A 113 -7.26 -17.37 -8.47
C PHE A 113 -5.84 -17.97 -8.59
N GLY A 114 -5.43 -18.82 -7.65
CA GLY A 114 -4.11 -19.46 -7.61
C GLY A 114 -2.99 -18.52 -7.17
N ILE A 115 -3.31 -17.42 -6.48
CA ILE A 115 -2.32 -16.47 -5.97
C ILE A 115 -2.05 -16.83 -4.51
N PHE A 116 -0.86 -17.38 -4.26
CA PHE A 116 -0.40 -17.76 -2.92
C PHE A 116 0.81 -16.91 -2.56
N VAL A 117 0.53 -15.74 -1.98
CA VAL A 117 1.56 -14.81 -1.51
C VAL A 117 1.59 -14.76 0.01
N ASN A 118 2.55 -14.05 0.58
CA ASN A 118 2.58 -13.85 2.03
C ASN A 118 1.55 -12.77 2.38
N TYR A 119 0.46 -13.16 3.02
CA TYR A 119 -0.57 -12.23 3.51
C TYR A 119 -0.32 -11.93 4.97
N GLU A 120 -0.27 -10.65 5.34
CA GLU A 120 0.01 -10.26 6.73
C GLU A 120 -0.77 -9.00 7.12
N ARG A 121 -1.33 -9.00 8.34
CA ARG A 121 -1.90 -7.80 8.96
C ARG A 121 -0.81 -7.17 9.82
N ILE A 122 -0.36 -5.96 9.44
CA ILE A 122 0.81 -5.33 10.06
C ILE A 122 0.45 -4.24 11.10
N ALA A 123 -0.78 -3.75 11.06
CA ALA A 123 -1.29 -2.73 11.97
C ALA A 123 -2.44 -3.27 12.83
N LEU A 124 -2.53 -2.74 14.05
CA LEU A 124 -3.46 -3.14 15.10
C LEU A 124 -3.39 -4.63 15.46
N THR A 125 -2.18 -5.16 15.62
CA THR A 125 -2.02 -6.46 16.29
C THR A 125 -2.40 -6.34 17.77
N GLU A 126 -2.79 -7.43 18.43
CA GLU A 126 -3.10 -7.41 19.87
C GLU A 126 -1.94 -6.87 20.71
N GLY A 127 -0.70 -7.11 20.27
CA GLY A 127 0.51 -6.56 20.89
C GLY A 127 0.57 -5.04 20.76
N GLN A 128 0.39 -4.50 19.55
CA GLN A 128 0.39 -3.05 19.29
C GLN A 128 -0.74 -2.34 20.04
N ILE A 129 -1.95 -2.93 20.09
CA ILE A 129 -3.09 -2.36 20.81
C ILE A 129 -2.75 -2.18 22.30
N LYS A 130 -2.13 -3.19 22.92
CA LYS A 130 -1.70 -3.14 24.32
C LYS A 130 -0.54 -2.18 24.54
N GLU A 131 0.47 -2.22 23.67
CA GLU A 131 1.67 -1.38 23.76
C GLU A 131 1.33 0.11 23.70
N TYR A 132 0.50 0.51 22.73
CA TYR A 132 0.15 1.91 22.52
C TYR A 132 -1.07 2.37 23.32
N HIS A 133 -1.63 1.51 24.17
CA HIS A 133 -2.80 1.81 25.01
C HIS A 133 -3.95 2.43 24.19
N LEU A 134 -4.23 1.84 23.03
CA LEU A 134 -5.18 2.40 22.08
C LEU A 134 -6.60 2.39 22.67
N PRO A 135 -7.40 3.44 22.42
CA PRO A 135 -8.80 3.45 22.81
C PRO A 135 -9.52 2.30 22.11
N SER A 136 -10.47 1.71 22.83
CA SER A 136 -11.22 0.56 22.33
C SER A 136 -12.69 0.67 22.69
N ASP A 137 -13.52 0.11 21.83
CA ASP A 137 -14.97 0.02 22.00
C ASP A 137 -15.43 -1.45 21.96
N PRO A 138 -16.64 -1.76 22.44
CA PRO A 138 -17.24 -3.07 22.20
C PRO A 138 -17.73 -3.19 20.74
N ALA A 139 -17.52 -4.36 20.14
CA ALA A 139 -18.00 -4.66 18.81
C ALA A 139 -19.54 -4.64 18.76
N LYS A 140 -20.08 -4.22 17.62
CA LYS A 140 -21.53 -4.29 17.38
C LYS A 140 -21.95 -5.76 17.26
N GLN A 141 -22.77 -6.23 18.20
CA GLN A 141 -23.31 -7.60 18.21
C GLN A 141 -24.14 -7.93 16.95
N SER A 142 -24.68 -6.92 16.27
CA SER A 142 -25.39 -7.08 15.01
C SER A 142 -24.49 -7.27 13.78
N ASP A 143 -23.16 -7.13 13.92
CA ASP A 143 -22.23 -7.43 12.83
C ASP A 143 -22.28 -8.95 12.53
N PRO A 144 -22.49 -9.36 11.27
CA PRO A 144 -22.58 -10.78 10.92
C PRO A 144 -21.30 -11.59 11.19
N ASN A 145 -20.17 -10.91 11.44
CA ASN A 145 -18.89 -11.54 11.78
C ASN A 145 -18.58 -11.50 13.28
N TYR A 146 -19.48 -10.97 14.13
CA TYR A 146 -19.27 -10.80 15.58
C TYR A 146 -18.84 -12.11 16.26
N ASP A 147 -19.65 -13.16 16.15
CA ASP A 147 -19.39 -14.43 16.83
C ASP A 147 -18.03 -15.03 16.45
N LYS A 148 -17.67 -14.91 15.16
CA LYS A 148 -16.38 -15.38 14.65
C LYS A 148 -15.23 -14.55 15.23
N PHE A 149 -15.39 -13.24 15.32
CA PHE A 149 -14.37 -12.35 15.89
C PHE A 149 -14.12 -12.66 17.36
N VAL A 150 -15.19 -12.76 18.17
CA VAL A 150 -15.10 -13.08 19.60
C VAL A 150 -14.50 -14.46 19.83
N SER A 151 -14.84 -15.44 18.99
CA SER A 151 -14.26 -16.78 19.05
C SER A 151 -12.74 -16.79 18.77
N ILE A 152 -12.26 -15.93 17.87
CA ILE A 152 -10.83 -15.84 17.51
C ILE A 152 -10.02 -15.12 18.59
N TYR A 153 -10.51 -13.99 19.10
CA TYR A 153 -9.75 -13.12 20.00
C TYR A 153 -10.13 -13.26 21.49
N GLY A 154 -11.18 -14.01 21.80
CA GLY A 154 -11.69 -14.17 23.17
C GLY A 154 -12.27 -12.90 23.78
N SER A 155 -12.50 -11.86 22.97
CA SER A 155 -13.00 -10.55 23.37
C SER A 155 -13.77 -9.91 22.21
N ASP A 156 -14.72 -9.05 22.54
CA ASP A 156 -15.40 -8.19 21.58
C ASP A 156 -14.80 -6.78 21.50
N MET A 157 -13.62 -6.57 22.07
CA MET A 157 -12.88 -5.31 22.00
C MET A 157 -12.47 -5.00 20.55
N VAL A 158 -12.80 -3.80 20.09
CA VAL A 158 -12.46 -3.29 18.76
C VAL A 158 -11.65 -2.01 18.82
N VAL A 159 -10.78 -1.82 17.82
CA VAL A 159 -9.95 -0.62 17.67
C VAL A 159 -9.96 -0.17 16.22
N GLU A 160 -10.21 1.13 15.99
CA GLU A 160 -10.12 1.72 14.66
C GLU A 160 -8.66 2.06 14.31
N LEU A 161 -8.28 1.89 13.03
CA LEU A 161 -6.93 2.11 12.55
C LEU A 161 -6.47 3.56 12.72
N ASP A 162 -7.39 4.52 12.65
CA ASP A 162 -7.12 5.95 12.88
C ASP A 162 -6.89 6.30 14.36
N SER A 163 -7.14 5.37 15.28
CA SER A 163 -6.74 5.51 16.68
C SER A 163 -5.22 5.32 16.86
N LEU A 164 -4.55 4.67 15.90
CA LEU A 164 -3.10 4.54 15.92
C LEU A 164 -2.44 5.88 15.54
N PRO A 165 -1.49 6.40 16.34
CA PRO A 165 -0.80 7.64 16.00
C PRO A 165 -0.17 7.59 14.59
N PRO A 166 -0.34 8.62 13.75
CA PRO A 166 0.13 8.61 12.36
C PRO A 166 1.63 8.34 12.19
N ASP A 167 2.47 8.81 13.11
CA ASP A 167 3.90 8.54 13.17
C ASP A 167 4.21 7.07 13.45
N ILE A 168 3.47 6.43 14.35
CA ILE A 168 3.59 4.99 14.61
C ILE A 168 3.14 4.17 13.40
N LEU A 169 2.01 4.52 12.77
CA LEU A 169 1.56 3.83 11.56
C LEU A 169 2.58 3.93 10.42
N ARG A 170 3.15 5.12 10.21
CA ARG A 170 4.23 5.32 9.23
C ARG A 170 5.45 4.47 9.56
N LYS A 171 5.82 4.39 10.85
CA LYS A 171 6.97 3.59 11.28
C LYS A 171 6.78 2.09 11.02
N ILE A 172 5.60 1.55 11.34
CA ILE A 172 5.25 0.14 11.07
C ILE A 172 5.40 -0.19 9.58
N ILE A 173 4.92 0.71 8.71
CA ILE A 173 4.99 0.51 7.27
C ILE A 173 6.42 0.68 6.76
N GLU A 174 7.14 1.68 7.26
CA GLU A 174 8.55 1.88 6.93
C GLU A 174 9.38 0.63 7.26
N ASP A 175 9.23 0.09 8.46
CA ASP A 175 9.97 -1.10 8.89
C ASP A 175 9.66 -2.31 8.00
N CYS A 176 8.38 -2.47 7.62
CA CYS A 176 7.95 -3.50 6.68
C CYS A 176 8.61 -3.34 5.29
N ILE A 177 8.67 -2.12 4.76
CA ILE A 177 9.34 -1.80 3.49
C ILE A 177 10.84 -2.10 3.61
N LEU A 178 11.51 -1.59 4.64
CA LEU A 178 12.95 -1.71 4.85
C LEU A 178 13.40 -3.18 5.02
N GLN A 179 12.56 -4.02 5.63
CA GLN A 179 12.83 -5.47 5.73
C GLN A 179 12.72 -6.19 4.37
N ASN A 180 12.12 -5.57 3.36
CA ASN A 180 11.80 -6.20 2.09
C ASN A 180 12.55 -5.60 0.90
N ILE A 181 13.12 -4.42 1.04
CA ILE A 181 13.92 -3.80 -0.01
C ILE A 181 15.41 -4.05 0.23
N ASP A 182 16.10 -4.48 -0.81
CA ASP A 182 17.56 -4.53 -0.82
C ASP A 182 18.09 -3.12 -1.06
N GLN A 183 18.82 -2.60 -0.07
CA GLN A 183 19.32 -1.23 -0.06
C GLN A 183 20.38 -0.98 -1.12
N ASP A 184 21.21 -1.99 -1.44
CA ASP A 184 22.24 -1.86 -2.45
C ASP A 184 21.62 -1.80 -3.85
N LEU A 185 20.61 -2.65 -4.11
CA LEU A 185 19.86 -2.61 -5.36
C LEU A 185 19.04 -1.32 -5.51
N LEU A 186 18.46 -0.81 -4.41
CA LEU A 186 17.78 0.47 -4.39
C LEU A 186 18.74 1.61 -4.76
N ALA A 187 19.91 1.66 -4.14
CA ALA A 187 20.92 2.67 -4.42
C ALA A 187 21.37 2.65 -5.89
N GLN A 188 21.58 1.45 -6.46
CA GLN A 188 21.91 1.29 -7.88
C GLN A 188 20.81 1.83 -8.81
N VAL A 189 19.54 1.57 -8.51
CA VAL A 189 18.41 2.08 -9.32
C VAL A 189 18.35 3.61 -9.22
N GLN A 190 18.54 4.18 -8.03
CA GLN A 190 18.55 5.63 -7.82
C GLN A 190 19.72 6.33 -8.54
N GLU A 191 20.90 5.72 -8.58
CA GLU A 191 22.03 6.24 -9.35
C GLU A 191 21.70 6.24 -10.85
N LYS A 192 21.17 5.12 -11.36
CA LYS A 192 20.74 5.01 -12.75
C LYS A 192 19.62 5.97 -13.12
N GLU A 193 18.67 6.23 -12.21
CA GLU A 193 17.61 7.23 -12.40
C GLU A 193 18.20 8.62 -12.63
N LYS A 194 19.14 9.06 -11.78
CA LYS A 194 19.82 10.36 -11.93
C LYS A 194 20.57 10.47 -13.25
N ASP A 195 21.25 9.41 -13.67
CA ASP A 195 21.93 9.38 -14.97
C ASP A 195 20.96 9.50 -16.15
N GLU A 196 19.80 8.85 -16.05
CA GLU A 196 18.75 8.88 -17.06
C GLU A 196 18.02 10.23 -17.09
N GLU A 197 17.82 10.89 -15.94
CA GLU A 197 17.32 12.27 -15.84
C GLU A 197 18.24 13.27 -16.55
N ILE A 198 19.57 13.16 -16.35
CA ILE A 198 20.55 14.02 -17.03
C ILE A 198 20.48 13.80 -18.55
N LYS A 199 20.33 12.55 -19.00
CA LYS A 199 20.16 12.22 -20.44
C LYS A 199 18.85 12.77 -20.99
N LEU A 200 17.75 12.66 -20.24
CA LEU A 200 16.44 13.19 -20.61
C LEU A 200 16.49 14.70 -20.77
N ASN A 201 17.13 15.42 -19.85
CA ASN A 201 17.31 16.87 -19.94
C ASN A 201 18.07 17.27 -21.22
N LYS A 202 19.19 16.60 -21.51
CA LYS A 202 19.97 16.83 -22.74
C LYS A 202 19.20 16.49 -24.01
N PHE A 203 18.35 15.47 -23.98
CA PHE A 203 17.52 15.09 -25.12
C PHE A 203 16.47 16.17 -25.42
N ILE A 204 15.84 16.70 -24.37
CA ILE A 204 14.82 17.75 -24.49
C ILE A 204 15.44 19.05 -25.01
N GLU A 205 16.60 19.46 -24.49
CA GLU A 205 17.33 20.66 -24.95
C GLU A 205 17.77 20.60 -26.42
N LYS A 206 17.86 19.40 -27.02
CA LYS A 206 18.23 19.22 -28.42
C LYS A 206 17.02 19.05 -29.35
N GLY A 207 15.88 18.64 -28.80
CA GLY A 207 14.68 18.28 -29.55
C GLY A 207 13.63 19.39 -29.64
N VAL A 208 13.82 20.48 -28.88
CA VAL A 208 13.07 21.73 -28.96
C VAL A 208 14.01 22.88 -29.28
#